data_AF-A0A353G960-F1
#
_entry.id   AF-A0A353G960-F1
#
_cell.length_a   1.000
_cell.length_b   1.000
_cell.length_c   1.000
_cell.angle_alpha   90.00
_cell.angle_beta   90.00
_cell.angle_gamma   90.00
#
_symmetry.space_group_name_H-M   'P 1'
#
loop_
_entity.id
_entity.type
_entity.pdbx_description
1 polymer ?
#
loop_
_entity_poly.entity_id
_entity_poly.type
_entity_poly.pdbx_seq_one_letter_code
_entity_poly.pdbx_strand_id
1 'polypeptide(L)'
;MNVHIKHRPPGQAPQAEDIAHFMQILSCVPNVQTACWMGAEFLAKLSPEDVQETTVALSHVHPFFLPDLDGAQAEQYQLNLGQFAEMALQARLTANRTKNVNVLVAGTPKSAATFIGSAVRKGLGLRSANLVSMAYSDYSASLFGANLSSKELDELALQRHGLEQRGYVAQHQVLCTPYVARQMALYGIRPIITTRNFFDSLISMDDALMETRAVQTAAGESFFDDGMPACYQDLHFEDRLHLLVDAKAIWYAQFLTSWQKCAAIGQIKPLWISYEMDILGDPSRLAEKIAEFISDNQAKAISDALTAEHRESETWTAKGLERRGQLVSSSIRQRALAIFERYAGDADLKCLIGE
;
A
#
# COMPACT_ATOMS: atom_id res chain seq x y z
N MET A 1 -2.96 7.17 -21.64
CA MET A 1 -4.25 7.59 -21.05
C MET A 1 -4.64 8.90 -21.72
N ASN A 2 -5.62 8.91 -22.63
CA ASN A 2 -6.12 10.17 -23.22
C ASN A 2 -7.01 10.83 -22.16
N VAL A 3 -6.41 11.74 -21.39
CA VAL A 3 -7.12 12.47 -20.35
C VAL A 3 -7.89 13.60 -21.03
N HIS A 4 -9.20 13.44 -21.15
CA HIS A 4 -10.08 14.53 -21.57
C HIS A 4 -10.19 15.55 -20.44
N ILE A 5 -9.39 16.61 -20.51
CA ILE A 5 -9.63 17.82 -19.74
C ILE A 5 -10.93 18.41 -20.29
N LYS A 6 -11.97 18.55 -19.45
CA LYS A 6 -13.22 19.20 -19.85
C LYS A 6 -12.91 20.61 -20.37
N HIS A 7 -13.08 20.83 -21.68
CA HIS A 7 -12.96 22.16 -22.26
C HIS A 7 -14.15 23.01 -21.82
N ARG A 8 -13.88 24.10 -21.10
CA ARG A 8 -14.87 25.10 -20.71
C ARG A 8 -14.87 26.30 -21.66
N PRO A 9 -16.00 27.03 -21.75
CA PRO A 9 -16.03 28.34 -22.38
C PRO A 9 -15.03 29.29 -21.67
N PRO A 10 -14.36 30.18 -22.42
CA PRO A 10 -13.47 31.18 -21.82
C PRO A 10 -14.25 32.07 -20.82
N GLY A 11 -13.68 32.26 -19.62
CA GLY A 11 -14.22 33.16 -18.59
C GLY A 11 -15.01 32.53 -17.45
N GLN A 12 -15.20 31.20 -17.41
CA GLN A 12 -15.77 30.51 -16.25
C GLN A 12 -14.69 29.98 -15.30
N ALA A 13 -14.74 30.39 -14.03
CA ALA A 13 -13.88 29.87 -12.98
C ALA A 13 -14.07 28.36 -12.79
N PRO A 14 -13.00 27.57 -12.62
CA PRO A 14 -13.07 26.16 -12.24
C PRO A 14 -13.93 25.95 -10.99
N GLN A 15 -14.76 24.92 -11.01
CA GLN A 15 -15.55 24.49 -9.86
C GLN A 15 -14.73 23.49 -9.03
N ALA A 16 -15.11 23.26 -7.77
CA ALA A 16 -14.45 22.29 -6.89
C ALA A 16 -14.31 20.88 -7.51
N GLU A 17 -15.29 20.46 -8.32
CA GLU A 17 -15.25 19.19 -9.05
C GLU A 17 -14.12 19.13 -10.09
N ASP A 18 -13.77 20.25 -10.74
CA ASP A 18 -12.66 20.26 -11.69
C ASP A 18 -11.32 20.16 -10.98
N ILE A 19 -11.18 20.83 -9.82
CA ILE A 19 -9.97 20.76 -9.00
C ILE A 19 -9.75 19.31 -8.55
N ALA A 20 -10.79 18.66 -8.01
CA ALA A 20 -10.73 17.26 -7.60
C ALA A 20 -10.39 16.31 -8.76
N HIS A 21 -10.97 16.53 -9.94
CA HIS A 21 -10.65 15.75 -11.13
C HIS A 21 -9.20 15.96 -11.60
N PHE A 22 -8.74 17.21 -11.62
CA PHE A 22 -7.37 17.54 -12.01
C PHE A 22 -6.34 16.98 -11.01
N MET A 23 -6.65 17.00 -9.72
CA MET A 23 -5.82 16.37 -8.68
C MET A 23 -5.62 14.87 -8.94
N GLN A 24 -6.68 14.15 -9.33
CA GLN A 24 -6.57 12.73 -9.69
C GLN A 24 -5.66 12.52 -10.90
N ILE A 25 -5.80 13.35 -11.93
CA ILE A 25 -4.95 13.30 -13.13
C ILE A 25 -3.49 13.55 -12.75
N LEU A 26 -3.23 14.67 -12.05
CA LEU A 26 -1.89 15.10 -11.68
C LEU A 26 -1.18 14.05 -10.84
N SER A 27 -1.89 13.40 -9.91
CA SER A 27 -1.35 12.32 -9.06
C SER A 27 -0.84 11.10 -9.84
N CYS A 28 -1.13 10.99 -11.13
CA CYS A 28 -0.76 9.89 -12.00
C CYS A 28 0.26 10.31 -13.09
N VAL A 29 0.85 11.50 -13.02
CA VAL A 29 1.85 11.99 -13.98
C VAL A 29 3.26 11.69 -13.45
N PRO A 30 3.97 10.66 -13.93
CA PRO A 30 5.27 10.27 -13.38
C PRO A 30 6.40 11.27 -13.70
N ASN A 31 6.31 11.97 -14.83
CA ASN A 31 7.32 12.95 -15.21
C ASN A 31 7.11 14.28 -14.47
N VAL A 32 8.04 14.62 -13.58
CA VAL A 32 7.95 15.81 -12.71
C VAL A 32 7.80 17.10 -13.51
N GLN A 33 8.56 17.28 -14.60
CA GLN A 33 8.48 18.50 -15.41
C GLN A 33 7.09 18.65 -16.06
N THR A 34 6.53 17.55 -16.54
CA THR A 34 5.18 17.52 -17.12
C THR A 34 4.13 17.83 -16.05
N ALA A 35 4.26 17.25 -14.85
CA ALA A 35 3.37 17.53 -13.72
C ALA A 35 3.41 19.01 -13.31
N CYS A 36 4.61 19.60 -13.17
CA CYS A 36 4.77 21.02 -12.84
C CYS A 36 4.18 21.93 -13.93
N TRP A 37 4.44 21.64 -15.21
CA TRP A 37 3.85 22.39 -16.33
C TRP A 37 2.32 22.31 -16.32
N MET A 38 1.76 21.11 -16.18
CA MET A 38 0.30 20.91 -16.12
C MET A 38 -0.32 21.67 -14.95
N GLY A 39 0.32 21.62 -13.77
CA GLY A 39 -0.15 22.33 -12.59
C GLY A 39 -0.10 23.86 -12.78
N ALA A 40 0.98 24.40 -13.34
CA ALA A 40 1.09 25.83 -13.64
C ALA A 40 0.00 26.30 -14.63
N GLU A 41 -0.23 25.54 -15.70
CA GLU A 41 -1.29 25.82 -16.69
C GLU A 41 -2.70 25.74 -16.09
N PHE A 42 -2.90 24.89 -15.08
CA PHE A 42 -4.17 24.81 -14.36
C PHE A 42 -4.35 26.01 -13.43
N LEU A 43 -3.32 26.34 -12.63
CA LEU A 43 -3.34 27.47 -11.70
C LEU A 43 -3.55 28.82 -12.41
N ALA A 44 -3.00 29.00 -13.61
CA ALA A 44 -3.16 30.22 -14.42
C ALA A 44 -4.62 30.52 -14.83
N LYS A 45 -5.54 29.55 -14.69
CA LYS A 45 -6.98 29.68 -15.02
C LYS A 45 -7.85 30.01 -13.80
N LEU A 46 -7.26 30.05 -12.61
CA LEU A 46 -7.97 30.24 -11.35
C LEU A 46 -8.02 31.71 -10.94
N SER A 47 -8.98 32.03 -10.08
CA SER A 47 -9.00 33.33 -9.39
C SER A 47 -7.85 33.40 -8.38
N PRO A 48 -7.35 34.61 -8.02
CA PRO A 48 -6.29 34.74 -7.01
C PRO A 48 -6.62 34.09 -5.67
N GLU A 49 -7.89 34.08 -5.27
CA GLU A 49 -8.37 33.43 -4.04
C GLU A 49 -8.22 31.90 -4.13
N ASP A 50 -8.55 31.31 -5.27
CA ASP A 50 -8.50 29.85 -5.49
C ASP A 50 -7.07 29.33 -5.74
N VAL A 51 -6.16 30.19 -6.25
CA VAL A 51 -4.79 29.80 -6.60
C VAL A 51 -4.05 29.26 -5.39
N GLN A 52 -4.14 29.93 -4.24
CA GLN A 52 -3.40 29.53 -3.05
C GLN A 52 -3.87 28.18 -2.52
N GLU A 53 -5.18 28.00 -2.33
CA GLU A 53 -5.76 26.75 -1.84
C GLU A 53 -5.48 25.60 -2.82
N THR A 54 -5.64 25.85 -4.11
CA THR A 54 -5.40 24.84 -5.14
C THR A 54 -3.93 24.45 -5.20
N THR A 55 -2.99 25.40 -5.10
CA THR A 55 -1.55 25.11 -5.09
C THR A 55 -1.19 24.12 -3.98
N VAL A 56 -1.71 24.37 -2.76
CA VAL A 56 -1.53 23.45 -1.62
C VAL A 56 -2.14 22.08 -1.93
N ALA A 57 -3.34 22.03 -2.51
CA ALA A 57 -3.99 20.78 -2.90
C ALA A 57 -3.21 19.99 -3.98
N LEU A 58 -2.58 20.67 -4.94
CA LEU A 58 -1.76 20.03 -5.96
C LEU A 58 -0.47 19.44 -5.37
N SER A 59 0.23 20.18 -4.51
CA SER A 59 1.40 19.67 -3.77
C SER A 59 1.03 18.51 -2.84
N HIS A 60 -0.21 18.48 -2.34
CA HIS A 60 -0.72 17.39 -1.53
C HIS A 60 -0.93 16.08 -2.34
N VAL A 61 -1.27 16.14 -3.62
CA VAL A 61 -1.49 14.93 -4.44
C VAL A 61 -0.30 14.49 -5.26
N HIS A 62 0.66 15.38 -5.51
CA HIS A 62 1.87 15.08 -6.25
C HIS A 62 3.10 15.54 -5.46
N PRO A 63 3.87 14.61 -4.84
CA PRO A 63 4.92 14.96 -3.88
C PRO A 63 6.11 15.73 -4.49
N PHE A 64 6.23 15.75 -5.81
CA PHE A 64 7.25 16.49 -6.54
C PHE A 64 6.72 17.75 -7.24
N PHE A 65 5.44 18.10 -7.04
CA PHE A 65 4.87 19.31 -7.61
C PHE A 65 5.32 20.53 -6.80
N LEU A 66 6.03 21.43 -7.48
CA LEU A 66 6.39 22.73 -6.98
C LEU A 66 5.92 23.79 -7.98
N PRO A 67 5.08 24.75 -7.56
CA PRO A 67 4.69 25.85 -8.44
C PRO A 67 5.91 26.71 -8.80
N ASP A 68 5.89 27.30 -9.98
CA ASP A 68 6.85 28.35 -10.35
C ASP A 68 6.44 29.64 -9.61
N LEU A 69 7.24 30.04 -8.63
CA LEU A 69 7.01 31.22 -7.81
C LEU A 69 8.17 32.20 -8.03
N ASP A 70 7.85 33.49 -8.17
CA ASP A 70 8.88 34.51 -8.21
C ASP A 70 9.59 34.65 -6.84
N GLY A 71 10.74 35.32 -6.82
CA GLY A 71 11.55 35.45 -5.59
C GLY A 71 10.80 36.15 -4.44
N ALA A 72 9.94 37.11 -4.74
CA ALA A 72 9.18 37.85 -3.72
C ALA A 72 8.05 36.99 -3.13
N GLN A 73 7.41 36.16 -3.96
CA GLN A 73 6.41 35.17 -3.51
C GLN A 73 7.07 34.05 -2.71
N ALA A 74 8.23 33.55 -3.15
CA ALA A 74 8.96 32.51 -2.44
C ALA A 74 9.37 32.94 -1.02
N GLU A 75 9.74 34.21 -0.81
CA GLU A 75 10.01 34.78 0.51
C GLU A 75 8.81 34.70 1.46
N GLN A 76 7.57 34.80 0.95
CA GLN A 76 6.35 34.70 1.77
C GLN A 76 6.10 33.27 2.28
N TYR A 77 6.64 32.26 1.59
CA TYR A 77 6.52 30.85 1.98
C TYR A 77 7.72 30.35 2.81
N GLN A 78 8.66 31.22 3.18
CA GLN A 78 9.79 30.83 4.01
C GLN A 78 9.30 30.37 5.40
N LEU A 79 9.57 29.11 5.70
CA LEU A 79 9.37 28.53 7.02
C LEU A 79 10.69 28.48 7.77
N ASN A 80 10.68 28.93 9.02
CA ASN A 80 11.78 28.65 9.92
C ASN A 80 11.58 27.29 10.63
N LEU A 81 12.67 26.75 11.18
CA LEU A 81 12.65 25.45 11.85
C LEU A 81 11.67 25.40 13.03
N GLY A 82 11.50 26.51 13.75
CA GLY A 82 10.55 26.61 14.87
C GLY A 82 9.11 26.44 14.41
N GLN A 83 8.71 27.16 13.35
CA GLN A 83 7.38 27.05 12.73
C GLN A 83 7.13 25.62 12.23
N PHE A 84 8.12 25.02 11.55
CA PHE A 84 8.01 23.63 11.09
C PHE A 84 7.84 22.65 12.25
N ALA A 85 8.66 22.77 13.30
CA ALA A 85 8.58 21.89 14.47
C ALA A 85 7.24 22.03 15.20
N GLU A 86 6.71 23.25 15.31
CA GLU A 86 5.40 23.52 15.88
C GLU A 86 4.28 22.87 15.05
N MET A 87 4.30 23.06 13.72
CA MET A 87 3.31 22.44 12.82
C MET A 87 3.37 20.90 12.89
N ALA A 88 4.57 20.32 12.91
CA ALA A 88 4.74 18.88 13.05
C ALA A 88 4.21 18.36 14.40
N LEU A 89 4.43 19.10 15.50
CA LEU A 89 3.87 18.76 16.81
C LEU A 89 2.34 18.84 16.80
N GLN A 90 1.76 19.91 16.25
CA GLN A 90 0.31 20.09 16.14
C GLN A 90 -0.32 18.98 15.28
N ALA A 91 0.32 18.60 14.19
CA ALA A 91 -0.11 17.50 13.34
C ALA A 91 -0.11 16.16 14.09
N ARG A 92 0.98 15.85 14.81
CA ARG A 92 1.07 14.66 15.68
C ARG A 92 -0.02 14.64 16.75
N LEU A 93 -0.22 15.76 17.45
CA LEU A 93 -1.22 15.87 18.51
C LEU A 93 -2.64 15.67 17.96
N THR A 94 -2.94 16.24 16.80
CA THR A 94 -4.23 16.09 16.14
C THR A 94 -4.45 14.64 15.73
N ALA A 95 -3.50 14.06 15.00
CA ALA A 95 -3.56 12.69 14.51
C ALA A 95 -3.63 11.64 15.65
N ASN A 96 -2.88 11.83 16.74
CA ASN A 96 -2.90 10.95 17.91
C ASN A 96 -4.23 10.95 18.66
N ARG A 97 -4.94 12.09 18.68
CA ARG A 97 -6.22 12.23 19.41
C ARG A 97 -7.42 11.75 18.61
N THR A 98 -7.23 11.45 17.34
CA THR A 98 -8.28 10.95 16.45
C THR A 98 -8.76 9.57 16.92
N LYS A 99 -10.06 9.42 17.21
CA LYS A 99 -10.66 8.16 17.68
C LYS A 99 -11.13 7.24 16.55
N ASN A 100 -10.68 7.50 15.33
CA ASN A 100 -11.17 6.79 14.16
C ASN A 100 -10.60 5.38 14.04
N VAL A 101 -11.23 4.61 13.16
CA VAL A 101 -10.74 3.31 12.76
C VAL A 101 -9.61 3.49 11.75
N ASN A 102 -8.37 3.34 12.23
CA ASN A 102 -7.17 3.30 11.41
C ASN A 102 -6.69 1.84 11.36
N VAL A 103 -6.63 1.26 10.17
CA VAL A 103 -6.27 -0.15 9.97
C VAL A 103 -5.10 -0.23 9.00
N LEU A 104 -4.11 -1.04 9.35
CA LEU A 104 -3.06 -1.47 8.44
C LEU A 104 -3.27 -2.95 8.16
N VAL A 105 -3.51 -3.30 6.90
CA VAL A 105 -3.44 -4.69 6.45
C VAL A 105 -2.04 -4.90 5.86
N ALA A 106 -1.18 -5.53 6.65
CA ALA A 106 0.14 -5.93 6.18
C ALA A 106 0.17 -7.44 5.94
N GLY A 107 1.00 -7.89 5.01
CA GLY A 107 1.05 -9.32 4.74
C GLY A 107 2.20 -9.72 3.88
N THR A 108 2.50 -11.02 3.90
CA THR A 108 3.44 -11.58 2.94
C THR A 108 2.87 -11.45 1.51
N PRO A 109 3.71 -11.32 0.47
CA PRO A 109 3.22 -11.26 -0.90
C PRO A 109 2.21 -12.36 -1.21
N LYS A 110 1.14 -11.98 -1.91
CA LYS A 110 0.07 -12.90 -2.35
C LYS A 110 -0.70 -13.61 -1.23
N SER A 111 -0.65 -13.10 0.00
CA SER A 111 -1.48 -13.56 1.14
C SER A 111 -2.88 -12.94 1.22
N ALA A 112 -3.34 -12.32 0.14
CA ALA A 112 -4.66 -11.67 0.03
C ALA A 112 -4.87 -10.43 0.94
N ALA A 113 -3.80 -9.71 1.30
CA ALA A 113 -3.90 -8.39 1.95
C ALA A 113 -4.80 -7.41 1.18
N THR A 114 -4.74 -7.45 -0.17
CA THR A 114 -5.59 -6.62 -1.05
C THR A 114 -7.08 -6.94 -0.88
N PHE A 115 -7.43 -8.23 -0.83
CA PHE A 115 -8.79 -8.72 -0.62
C PHE A 115 -9.32 -8.28 0.75
N ILE A 116 -8.57 -8.56 1.83
CA ILE A 116 -8.97 -8.18 3.19
C ILE A 116 -9.14 -6.68 3.32
N GLY A 117 -8.15 -5.89 2.90
CA GLY A 117 -8.24 -4.44 3.05
C GLY A 117 -9.31 -3.82 2.15
N SER A 118 -9.61 -4.37 0.96
CA SER A 118 -10.74 -3.90 0.16
C SER A 118 -12.07 -4.18 0.86
N ALA A 119 -12.25 -5.39 1.41
CA ALA A 119 -13.45 -5.76 2.14
C ALA A 119 -13.65 -4.91 3.41
N VAL A 120 -12.60 -4.71 4.22
CA VAL A 120 -12.66 -3.84 5.41
C VAL A 120 -12.96 -2.39 5.01
N ARG A 121 -12.33 -1.89 3.95
CA ARG A 121 -12.56 -0.54 3.44
C ARG A 121 -14.00 -0.34 3.00
N LYS A 122 -14.53 -1.24 2.16
CA LYS A 122 -15.92 -1.19 1.67
C LYS A 122 -16.91 -1.37 2.82
N GLY A 123 -16.71 -2.36 3.68
CA GLY A 123 -17.61 -2.69 4.80
C GLY A 123 -17.71 -1.58 5.85
N LEU A 124 -16.61 -0.86 6.10
CA LEU A 124 -16.58 0.22 7.10
C LEU A 124 -16.76 1.63 6.50
N GLY A 125 -16.92 1.74 5.17
CA GLY A 125 -16.96 3.03 4.50
C GLY A 125 -15.67 3.86 4.68
N LEU A 126 -14.54 3.17 4.89
CA LEU A 126 -13.24 3.81 5.07
C LEU A 126 -12.62 4.16 3.71
N ARG A 127 -11.60 5.01 3.76
CA ARG A 127 -10.80 5.38 2.61
C ARG A 127 -9.50 4.58 2.53
N SER A 128 -8.93 4.51 1.33
CA SER A 128 -7.59 3.96 1.14
C SER A 128 -6.56 4.98 1.62
N ALA A 129 -5.49 4.51 2.24
CA ALA A 129 -4.34 5.31 2.62
C ALA A 129 -3.04 4.66 2.17
N ASN A 130 -2.10 5.48 1.72
CA ASN A 130 -0.69 5.10 1.61
C ASN A 130 0.06 5.68 2.82
N LEU A 131 0.70 4.83 3.61
CA LEU A 131 1.42 5.17 4.84
C LEU A 131 2.94 5.05 4.67
N VAL A 132 3.42 4.69 3.48
CA VAL A 132 4.86 4.44 3.21
C VAL A 132 5.46 5.49 2.28
N SER A 133 4.64 6.41 1.77
CA SER A 133 5.07 7.56 0.99
C SER A 133 4.00 8.66 1.04
N MET A 134 4.40 9.86 0.64
CA MET A 134 3.49 11.01 0.50
C MET A 134 2.65 10.99 -0.79
N ALA A 135 2.72 9.92 -1.58
CA ALA A 135 1.90 9.79 -2.78
C ALA A 135 0.41 9.72 -2.42
N TYR A 136 -0.44 10.23 -3.32
CA TYR A 136 -1.89 10.29 -3.12
C TYR A 136 -2.55 8.91 -2.96
N SER A 137 -2.01 7.90 -3.64
CA SER A 137 -2.50 6.53 -3.64
C SER A 137 -1.36 5.54 -3.82
N ASP A 138 -1.63 4.25 -3.57
CA ASP A 138 -0.67 3.18 -3.87
C ASP A 138 -0.30 3.11 -5.35
N TYR A 139 -1.27 3.37 -6.23
CA TYR A 139 -1.02 3.43 -7.67
C TYR A 139 -0.07 4.58 -8.04
N SER A 140 -0.30 5.77 -7.49
CA SER A 140 0.59 6.93 -7.66
C SER A 140 1.99 6.62 -7.12
N ALA A 141 2.09 6.00 -5.94
CA ALA A 141 3.38 5.58 -5.37
C ALA A 141 4.15 4.64 -6.31
N SER A 142 3.45 3.66 -6.90
CA SER A 142 4.02 2.76 -7.89
C SER A 142 4.50 3.48 -9.15
N LEU A 143 3.74 4.45 -9.67
CA LEU A 143 4.14 5.26 -10.83
C LEU A 143 5.39 6.11 -10.54
N PHE A 144 5.60 6.50 -9.29
CA PHE A 144 6.80 7.23 -8.85
C PHE A 144 7.98 6.32 -8.50
N GLY A 145 7.90 5.01 -8.76
CA GLY A 145 8.98 4.07 -8.52
C GLY A 145 9.17 3.70 -7.04
N ALA A 146 8.19 3.94 -6.17
CA ALA A 146 8.27 3.62 -4.74
C ALA A 146 8.08 2.12 -4.43
N ASN A 147 8.08 1.25 -5.44
CA ASN A 147 7.78 -0.18 -5.28
C ASN A 147 8.88 -0.93 -4.52
N LEU A 148 10.14 -0.55 -4.74
CA LEU A 148 11.32 -1.19 -4.16
C LEU A 148 11.78 -0.61 -2.83
N SER A 149 11.17 0.47 -2.35
CA SER A 149 11.58 1.04 -1.06
C SER A 149 11.34 0.03 0.06
N SER A 150 12.31 -0.10 0.97
CA SER A 150 12.14 -0.90 2.18
C SER A 150 11.05 -0.26 3.03
N LYS A 151 9.89 -0.91 3.12
CA LYS A 151 8.68 -0.25 3.61
C LYS A 151 8.66 -0.17 5.14
N GLU A 152 9.27 0.88 5.66
CA GLU A 152 8.91 1.47 6.96
C GLU A 152 7.73 2.45 6.76
N LEU A 153 7.12 2.91 7.86
CA LEU A 153 6.06 3.90 7.78
C LEU A 153 6.66 5.31 7.66
N ASP A 154 6.07 6.12 6.80
CA ASP A 154 6.42 7.53 6.62
C ASP A 154 5.63 8.41 7.59
N GLU A 155 6.35 9.18 8.41
CA GLU A 155 5.78 10.04 9.45
C GLU A 155 4.87 11.14 8.88
N LEU A 156 5.20 11.71 7.73
CA LEU A 156 4.38 12.74 7.09
C LEU A 156 3.11 12.12 6.51
N ALA A 157 3.19 10.91 5.94
CA ALA A 157 2.03 10.18 5.46
C ALA A 157 1.07 9.85 6.62
N LEU A 158 1.61 9.40 7.76
CA LEU A 158 0.83 9.16 8.98
C LEU A 158 0.11 10.42 9.48
N GLN A 159 0.83 11.54 9.55
CA GLN A 159 0.26 12.84 9.96
C GLN A 159 -0.84 13.30 9.00
N ARG A 160 -0.59 13.22 7.68
CA ARG A 160 -1.55 13.56 6.63
C ARG A 160 -2.88 12.83 6.83
N HIS A 161 -2.84 11.51 6.95
CA HIS A 161 -4.07 10.71 7.10
C HIS A 161 -4.73 10.90 8.47
N GLY A 162 -3.95 11.24 9.49
CA GLY A 162 -4.47 11.56 10.83
C GLY A 162 -5.21 12.90 10.89
N LEU A 163 -4.76 13.90 10.12
CA LEU A 163 -5.35 15.24 10.07
C LEU A 163 -6.75 15.27 9.44
N GLU A 164 -7.06 14.33 8.56
CA GLU A 164 -8.35 14.29 7.85
C GLU A 164 -9.49 13.69 8.69
N GLN A 165 -9.19 13.08 9.84
CA GLN A 165 -10.17 12.64 10.84
C GLN A 165 -11.35 11.80 10.30
N ARG A 166 -11.12 10.92 9.31
CA ARG A 166 -12.14 10.01 8.74
C ARG A 166 -11.88 8.50 8.93
N GLY A 167 -10.74 8.14 9.53
CA GLY A 167 -10.27 6.75 9.54
C GLY A 167 -9.74 6.32 8.18
N TYR A 168 -9.08 5.16 8.10
CA TYR A 168 -8.53 4.64 6.85
C TYR A 168 -8.19 3.16 6.93
N VAL A 169 -8.02 2.55 5.75
CA VAL A 169 -7.37 1.26 5.55
C VAL A 169 -6.15 1.45 4.66
N ALA A 170 -5.00 0.97 5.11
CA ALA A 170 -3.75 0.95 4.36
C ALA A 170 -3.32 -0.49 4.07
N GLN A 171 -2.66 -0.72 2.94
CA GLN A 171 -2.25 -2.05 2.49
C GLN A 171 -0.77 -2.08 2.11
N HIS A 172 0.09 -2.54 3.01
CA HIS A 172 1.54 -2.46 2.78
C HIS A 172 2.32 -3.70 3.22
N GLN A 173 3.39 -3.98 2.49
CA GLN A 173 4.36 -5.01 2.84
C GLN A 173 5.45 -4.40 3.74
N VAL A 174 5.08 -4.04 4.97
CA VAL A 174 5.97 -3.37 5.94
C VAL A 174 6.52 -4.35 6.96
N LEU A 175 7.77 -4.16 7.36
CA LEU A 175 8.36 -4.87 8.50
C LEU A 175 7.94 -4.18 9.80
N CYS A 176 7.81 -4.95 10.89
CA CYS A 176 7.51 -4.37 12.20
C CYS A 176 8.79 -4.24 13.03
N THR A 177 9.38 -3.05 13.01
CA THR A 177 10.43 -2.68 13.97
C THR A 177 9.81 -2.04 15.22
N PRO A 178 10.56 -1.93 16.34
CA PRO A 178 10.09 -1.17 17.49
C PRO A 178 9.72 0.29 17.19
N TYR A 179 10.34 0.88 16.16
CA TYR A 179 9.99 2.21 15.69
C TYR A 179 8.61 2.23 15.04
N VAL A 180 8.36 1.33 14.08
CA VAL A 180 7.07 1.16 13.39
C VAL A 180 5.95 0.80 14.38
N ALA A 181 6.21 -0.07 15.36
CA ALA A 181 5.25 -0.41 16.41
C ALA A 181 4.84 0.81 17.24
N ARG A 182 5.80 1.67 17.62
CA ARG A 182 5.52 2.92 18.35
C ARG A 182 4.75 3.93 17.49
N GLN A 183 5.05 4.03 16.20
CA GLN A 183 4.26 4.86 15.29
C GLN A 183 2.81 4.36 15.22
N MET A 184 2.59 3.05 15.03
CA MET A 184 1.24 2.48 15.02
C MET A 184 0.49 2.76 16.32
N ALA A 185 1.16 2.61 17.47
CA ALA A 185 0.57 2.93 18.77
C ALA A 185 0.24 4.44 18.90
N LEU A 186 1.14 5.31 18.46
CA LEU A 186 0.94 6.77 18.48
C LEU A 186 -0.25 7.19 17.61
N TYR A 187 -0.46 6.56 16.47
CA TYR A 187 -1.51 6.92 15.52
C TYR A 187 -2.77 6.03 15.60
N GLY A 188 -2.87 5.18 16.63
CA GLY A 188 -4.02 4.31 16.84
C GLY A 188 -4.28 3.31 15.70
N ILE A 189 -3.22 2.87 15.01
CA ILE A 189 -3.30 1.95 13.88
C ILE A 189 -3.42 0.52 14.40
N ARG A 190 -4.45 -0.19 13.93
CA ARG A 190 -4.71 -1.60 14.24
C ARG A 190 -4.15 -2.48 13.11
N PRO A 191 -3.09 -3.28 13.36
CA PRO A 191 -2.50 -4.09 12.32
C PRO A 191 -3.19 -5.45 12.17
N ILE A 192 -3.61 -5.75 10.94
CA ILE A 192 -4.06 -7.06 10.50
C ILE A 192 -2.95 -7.66 9.65
N ILE A 193 -2.45 -8.84 10.03
CA ILE A 193 -1.32 -9.51 9.40
C ILE A 193 -1.79 -10.74 8.64
N THR A 194 -1.67 -10.70 7.31
CA THR A 194 -2.01 -11.83 6.46
C THR A 194 -0.78 -12.68 6.10
N THR A 195 -0.90 -13.99 6.24
CA THR A 195 0.16 -14.96 5.92
C THR A 195 -0.33 -15.99 4.93
N ARG A 196 0.59 -16.56 4.15
CA ARG A 196 0.31 -17.62 3.19
C ARG A 196 1.53 -18.53 3.05
N ASN A 197 1.28 -19.79 2.73
CA ASN A 197 2.30 -20.75 2.32
C ASN A 197 3.21 -20.14 1.24
N PHE A 198 4.51 -20.18 1.49
CA PHE A 198 5.51 -19.55 0.64
C PHE A 198 5.54 -20.18 -0.76
N PHE A 199 5.36 -21.50 -0.87
CA PHE A 199 5.42 -22.19 -2.16
C PHE A 199 4.21 -21.88 -3.04
N ASP A 200 3.02 -21.77 -2.46
CA ASP A 200 1.84 -21.28 -3.18
C ASP A 200 2.00 -19.80 -3.58
N SER A 201 2.59 -18.98 -2.69
CA SER A 201 2.91 -17.60 -3.00
C SER A 201 3.93 -17.44 -4.12
N LEU A 202 4.94 -18.31 -4.24
CA LEU A 202 5.93 -18.27 -5.33
C LEU A 202 5.25 -18.37 -6.69
N ILE A 203 4.35 -19.34 -6.85
CA ILE A 203 3.61 -19.53 -8.10
C ILE A 203 2.71 -18.34 -8.38
N SER A 204 1.99 -17.84 -7.36
CA SER A 204 1.13 -16.67 -7.51
C SER A 204 1.90 -15.38 -7.81
N MET A 205 3.14 -15.26 -7.33
CA MET A 205 4.04 -14.17 -7.66
C MET A 205 4.50 -14.26 -9.11
N ASP A 206 4.97 -15.43 -9.56
CA ASP A 206 5.39 -15.64 -10.95
C ASP A 206 4.26 -15.29 -11.93
N ASP A 207 3.06 -15.82 -11.71
CA ASP A 207 1.89 -15.53 -12.56
C ASP A 207 1.63 -14.03 -12.68
N ALA A 208 1.66 -13.31 -11.55
CA ALA A 208 1.38 -11.88 -11.53
C ALA A 208 2.48 -11.05 -12.17
N LEU A 209 3.74 -11.46 -12.04
CA LEU A 209 4.88 -10.82 -12.70
C LEU A 209 4.80 -11.01 -14.21
N MET A 210 4.52 -12.23 -14.67
CA MET A 210 4.33 -12.54 -16.08
C MET A 210 3.17 -11.75 -16.68
N GLU A 211 2.03 -11.66 -15.98
CA GLU A 211 0.88 -10.86 -16.40
C GLU A 211 1.22 -9.37 -16.49
N THR A 212 1.87 -8.82 -15.47
CA THR A 212 2.23 -7.39 -15.44
C THR A 212 3.24 -7.05 -16.54
N ARG A 213 4.28 -7.87 -16.71
CA ARG A 213 5.34 -7.65 -17.72
C ARG A 213 4.84 -7.85 -19.16
N ALA A 214 3.89 -8.75 -19.38
CA ALA A 214 3.23 -8.89 -20.68
C ALA A 214 2.51 -7.60 -21.12
N VAL A 215 2.00 -6.81 -20.18
CA VAL A 215 1.39 -5.50 -20.47
C VAL A 215 2.46 -4.42 -20.64
N GLN A 216 3.50 -4.40 -19.81
CA GLN A 216 4.55 -3.37 -19.83
C GLN A 216 5.45 -3.43 -21.06
N THR A 217 5.76 -4.61 -21.59
CA THR A 217 6.57 -4.76 -22.82
C THR A 217 5.97 -4.05 -24.04
N ALA A 218 4.66 -3.78 -24.05
CA ALA A 218 4.01 -2.98 -25.08
C ALA A 218 4.26 -1.46 -24.95
N ALA A 219 4.79 -0.98 -23.80
CA ALA A 219 4.93 0.43 -23.46
C ALA A 219 6.39 0.95 -23.46
N GLY A 220 7.39 0.08 -23.70
CA GLY A 220 8.83 0.44 -23.72
C GLY A 220 9.63 -0.14 -22.56
N GLU A 221 10.86 0.36 -22.35
CA GLU A 221 11.70 -0.05 -21.22
C GLU A 221 11.06 0.40 -19.89
N SER A 222 10.66 -0.58 -19.07
CA SER A 222 10.14 -0.34 -17.72
C SER A 222 11.30 -0.18 -16.73
N PHE A 223 11.14 0.71 -15.75
CA PHE A 223 12.00 0.74 -14.58
C PHE A 223 11.97 -0.63 -13.85
N PHE A 224 13.01 -0.91 -13.08
CA PHE A 224 13.18 -2.12 -12.27
C PHE A 224 12.22 -2.13 -11.07
N ASP A 225 10.91 -2.09 -11.31
CA ASP A 225 9.89 -1.88 -10.27
C ASP A 225 9.61 -3.10 -9.41
N ASP A 226 9.74 -4.30 -9.97
CA ASP A 226 9.41 -5.56 -9.30
C ASP A 226 10.61 -6.25 -8.65
N GLY A 227 11.81 -5.73 -8.89
CA GLY A 227 13.05 -6.25 -8.35
C GLY A 227 13.62 -7.46 -9.12
N MET A 228 13.08 -7.78 -10.30
CA MET A 228 13.49 -8.92 -11.13
C MET A 228 14.28 -8.47 -12.37
N PRO A 229 15.25 -9.28 -12.86
CA PRO A 229 16.07 -8.91 -14.02
C PRO A 229 15.20 -8.68 -15.28
N ALA A 230 15.68 -7.86 -16.22
CA ALA A 230 14.93 -7.53 -17.43
C ALA A 230 14.50 -8.78 -18.23
N CYS A 231 15.38 -9.79 -18.30
CA CYS A 231 15.13 -11.06 -18.98
C CYS A 231 14.21 -12.04 -18.22
N TYR A 232 13.65 -11.66 -17.07
CA TYR A 232 12.85 -12.59 -16.24
C TYR A 232 11.78 -13.34 -17.03
N GLN A 233 11.07 -12.67 -17.95
CA GLN A 233 10.02 -13.27 -18.77
C GLN A 233 10.52 -14.32 -19.78
N ASP A 234 11.80 -14.23 -20.16
CA ASP A 234 12.43 -15.11 -21.16
C ASP A 234 13.03 -16.37 -20.50
N LEU A 235 13.18 -16.36 -19.18
CA LEU A 235 13.69 -17.49 -18.42
C LEU A 235 12.69 -18.64 -18.38
N HIS A 236 13.21 -19.87 -18.33
CA HIS A 236 12.38 -21.04 -18.05
C HIS A 236 11.73 -20.92 -16.67
N PHE A 237 10.56 -21.54 -16.52
CA PHE A 237 9.76 -21.47 -15.30
C PHE A 237 10.56 -21.80 -14.03
N GLU A 238 11.38 -22.85 -14.06
CA GLU A 238 12.19 -23.24 -12.90
C GLU A 238 13.24 -22.18 -12.53
N ASP A 239 13.90 -21.57 -13.51
CA ASP A 239 14.88 -20.50 -13.29
C ASP A 239 14.24 -19.24 -12.70
N ARG A 240 13.01 -18.89 -13.15
CA ARG A 240 12.22 -17.80 -12.57
C ARG A 240 11.93 -18.04 -11.09
N LEU A 241 11.52 -19.27 -10.74
CA LEU A 241 11.26 -19.62 -9.35
C LEU A 241 12.53 -19.62 -8.49
N HIS A 242 13.68 -20.03 -9.04
CA HIS A 242 14.96 -19.89 -8.34
C HIS A 242 15.27 -18.43 -7.98
N LEU A 243 15.11 -17.51 -8.93
CA LEU A 243 15.28 -16.08 -8.68
C LEU A 243 14.31 -15.54 -7.63
N LEU A 244 13.04 -15.95 -7.69
CA LEU A 244 12.04 -15.54 -6.70
C LEU A 244 12.37 -16.05 -5.29
N VAL A 245 12.88 -17.27 -5.15
CA VAL A 245 13.31 -17.79 -3.84
C VAL A 245 14.43 -16.96 -3.27
N ASP A 246 15.45 -16.64 -4.07
CA ASP A 246 16.58 -15.83 -3.63
C ASP A 246 16.16 -14.43 -3.20
N ALA A 247 15.26 -13.81 -3.97
CA ALA A 247 14.78 -12.47 -3.69
C ALA A 247 13.81 -12.39 -2.51
N LYS A 248 12.98 -13.42 -2.30
CA LYS A 248 11.82 -13.31 -1.39
C LYS A 248 11.91 -14.16 -0.12
N ALA A 249 12.62 -15.28 -0.10
CA ALA A 249 12.63 -16.16 1.08
C ALA A 249 13.15 -15.43 2.34
N ILE A 250 14.27 -14.70 2.23
CA ILE A 250 14.81 -13.92 3.35
C ILE A 250 13.80 -12.88 3.82
N TRP A 251 13.16 -12.18 2.88
CA TRP A 251 12.18 -11.14 3.21
C TRP A 251 10.95 -11.72 3.94
N TYR A 252 10.45 -12.89 3.54
CA TYR A 252 9.34 -13.56 4.22
C TYR A 252 9.69 -13.94 5.67
N ALA A 253 10.90 -14.48 5.87
CA ALA A 253 11.39 -14.81 7.21
C ALA A 253 11.51 -13.55 8.07
N GLN A 254 12.10 -12.47 7.53
CA GLN A 254 12.23 -11.18 8.21
C GLN A 254 10.88 -10.56 8.54
N PHE A 255 9.91 -10.63 7.63
CA PHE A 255 8.55 -10.15 7.84
C PHE A 255 7.93 -10.82 9.06
N LEU A 256 7.80 -12.15 9.06
CA LEU A 256 7.19 -12.87 10.18
C LEU A 256 7.97 -12.66 11.47
N THR A 257 9.31 -12.77 11.42
CA THR A 257 10.16 -12.59 12.60
C THR A 257 9.98 -11.20 13.22
N SER A 258 9.94 -10.15 12.42
CA SER A 258 9.78 -8.78 12.91
C SER A 258 8.44 -8.56 13.63
N TRP A 259 7.34 -9.03 13.03
CA TRP A 259 5.99 -8.95 13.61
C TRP A 259 5.85 -9.80 14.87
N GLN A 260 6.31 -11.06 14.84
CA GLN A 260 6.23 -11.96 15.99
C GLN A 260 7.08 -11.46 17.15
N LYS A 261 8.31 -10.98 16.90
CA LYS A 261 9.17 -10.43 17.96
C LYS A 261 8.56 -9.20 18.61
N CYS A 262 8.03 -8.25 17.83
CA CYS A 262 7.36 -7.07 18.37
C CYS A 262 6.09 -7.45 19.18
N ALA A 263 5.35 -8.47 18.73
CA ALA A 263 4.19 -8.98 19.47
C ALA A 263 4.61 -9.66 20.78
N ALA A 264 5.66 -10.49 20.76
CA ALA A 264 6.14 -11.22 21.93
C ALA A 264 6.63 -10.30 23.05
N ILE A 265 7.23 -9.15 22.71
CA ILE A 265 7.64 -8.13 23.68
C ILE A 265 6.54 -7.11 24.02
N GLY A 266 5.31 -7.35 23.55
CA GLY A 266 4.14 -6.53 23.89
C GLY A 266 4.10 -5.14 23.25
N GLN A 267 4.93 -4.86 22.24
CA GLN A 267 4.93 -3.56 21.56
C GLN A 267 3.75 -3.37 20.62
N ILE A 268 3.17 -4.46 20.13
CA ILE A 268 2.03 -4.45 19.21
C ILE A 268 1.17 -5.68 19.42
N LYS A 269 -0.13 -5.58 19.11
CA LYS A 269 -1.09 -6.68 19.17
C LYS A 269 -1.74 -6.85 17.80
N PRO A 270 -1.12 -7.59 16.87
CA PRO A 270 -1.67 -7.80 15.55
C PRO A 270 -2.77 -8.86 15.55
N LEU A 271 -3.73 -8.73 14.64
CA LEU A 271 -4.61 -9.83 14.26
C LEU A 271 -3.95 -10.66 13.17
N TRP A 272 -3.67 -11.93 13.46
CA TRP A 272 -3.13 -12.85 12.46
C TRP A 272 -4.26 -13.52 11.65
N ILE A 273 -4.11 -13.49 10.33
CA ILE A 273 -5.03 -14.11 9.36
C ILE A 273 -4.21 -15.03 8.44
N SER A 274 -4.51 -16.33 8.48
CA SER A 274 -3.94 -17.31 7.55
C SER A 274 -4.78 -17.36 6.28
N TYR A 275 -4.11 -17.37 5.13
CA TYR A 275 -4.76 -17.59 3.84
C TYR A 275 -5.48 -18.95 3.82
N GLU A 276 -4.79 -19.99 4.24
CA GLU A 276 -5.25 -21.37 4.19
C GLU A 276 -6.41 -21.64 5.15
N MET A 277 -6.36 -21.09 6.36
CA MET A 277 -7.35 -21.38 7.41
C MET A 277 -8.49 -20.37 7.45
N ASP A 278 -8.18 -19.07 7.32
CA ASP A 278 -9.17 -18.02 7.52
C ASP A 278 -9.76 -17.54 6.19
N ILE A 279 -8.95 -17.33 5.15
CA ILE A 279 -9.42 -16.76 3.86
C ILE A 279 -10.10 -17.81 2.98
N LEU A 280 -9.57 -19.03 2.93
CA LEU A 280 -10.22 -20.17 2.28
C LEU A 280 -11.30 -20.82 3.16
N GLY A 281 -11.39 -20.42 4.42
CA GLY A 281 -12.37 -20.90 5.39
C GLY A 281 -13.74 -20.23 5.25
N ASP A 282 -14.45 -20.16 6.37
CA ASP A 282 -15.78 -19.55 6.45
C ASP A 282 -15.68 -18.01 6.47
N PRO A 283 -16.20 -17.31 5.45
CA PRO A 283 -16.16 -15.85 5.38
C PRO A 283 -16.83 -15.15 6.56
N SER A 284 -17.87 -15.73 7.15
CA SER A 284 -18.56 -15.15 8.30
C SER A 284 -17.69 -15.20 9.55
N ARG A 285 -16.96 -16.30 9.78
CA ARG A 285 -16.00 -16.40 10.90
C ARG A 285 -14.84 -15.44 10.75
N LEU A 286 -14.32 -15.29 9.51
CA LEU A 286 -13.30 -14.30 9.20
C LEU A 286 -13.81 -12.87 9.49
N ALA A 287 -15.04 -12.57 9.10
CA ALA A 287 -15.66 -11.27 9.35
C ALA A 287 -15.82 -10.97 10.84
N GLU A 288 -16.30 -11.94 11.63
CA GLU A 288 -16.40 -11.84 13.09
C GLU A 288 -15.04 -11.57 13.73
N LYS A 289 -14.03 -12.35 13.36
CA LYS A 289 -12.65 -12.21 13.84
C LYS A 289 -12.07 -10.82 13.55
N ILE A 290 -12.31 -10.27 12.36
CA ILE A 290 -11.87 -8.90 12.00
C ILE A 290 -12.67 -7.84 12.76
N ALA A 291 -13.99 -8.02 12.89
CA ALA A 291 -14.85 -7.06 13.57
C ALA A 291 -14.53 -6.96 15.06
N GLU A 292 -14.32 -8.09 15.74
CA GLU A 292 -13.91 -8.13 17.15
C GLU A 292 -12.57 -7.39 17.36
N PHE A 293 -11.63 -7.54 16.43
CA PHE A 293 -10.35 -6.86 16.49
C PHE A 293 -10.44 -5.33 16.27
N ILE A 294 -11.31 -4.89 15.36
CA ILE A 294 -11.43 -3.47 14.99
C ILE A 294 -12.38 -2.73 15.96
N SER A 295 -13.60 -3.23 16.13
CA SER A 295 -14.65 -2.85 17.10
C SER A 295 -16.00 -3.56 16.81
N ASP A 296 -16.70 -4.01 17.86
CA ASP A 296 -17.77 -5.03 17.87
C ASP A 296 -19.09 -4.83 17.08
N ASN A 297 -19.29 -3.82 16.25
CA ASN A 297 -20.62 -3.59 15.62
C ASN A 297 -20.61 -3.63 14.08
N GLN A 298 -19.61 -4.24 13.45
CA GLN A 298 -19.41 -4.15 12.00
C GLN A 298 -19.23 -5.51 11.29
N ALA A 299 -19.36 -6.64 12.00
CA ALA A 299 -19.17 -7.98 11.46
C ALA A 299 -20.01 -8.25 10.21
N LYS A 300 -21.29 -7.86 10.23
CA LYS A 300 -22.19 -8.06 9.08
C LYS A 300 -21.73 -7.29 7.85
N ALA A 301 -21.41 -6.01 7.98
CA ALA A 301 -20.97 -5.18 6.85
C ALA A 301 -19.65 -5.67 6.25
N ILE A 302 -18.72 -6.13 7.10
CA ILE A 302 -17.47 -6.76 6.67
C ILE A 302 -17.74 -8.10 5.99
N SER A 303 -18.63 -8.94 6.52
CA SER A 303 -19.02 -10.24 5.94
C SER A 303 -19.65 -10.08 4.56
N ASP A 304 -20.57 -9.12 4.40
CA ASP A 304 -21.22 -8.81 3.13
C ASP A 304 -20.18 -8.35 2.10
N ALA A 305 -19.24 -7.48 2.51
CA ALA A 305 -18.14 -7.02 1.66
C ALA A 305 -17.15 -8.14 1.28
N LEU A 306 -16.76 -9.01 2.22
CA LEU A 306 -15.91 -10.18 1.96
C LEU A 306 -16.58 -11.13 0.96
N THR A 307 -17.88 -11.38 1.10
CA THR A 307 -18.66 -12.23 0.20
C THR A 307 -18.74 -11.63 -1.20
N ALA A 308 -18.97 -10.32 -1.30
CA ALA A 308 -19.00 -9.61 -2.59
C ALA A 308 -17.63 -9.65 -3.29
N GLU A 309 -16.55 -9.36 -2.57
CA GLU A 309 -15.18 -9.47 -3.07
C GLU A 309 -14.86 -10.90 -3.52
N HIS A 310 -15.32 -11.92 -2.78
CA HIS A 310 -15.10 -13.31 -3.14
C HIS A 310 -15.74 -13.65 -4.50
N ARG A 311 -16.98 -13.19 -4.73
CA ARG A 311 -17.71 -13.35 -6.01
C ARG A 311 -17.04 -12.61 -7.17
N GLU A 312 -16.62 -11.36 -6.95
CA GLU A 312 -15.85 -10.60 -7.95
C GLU A 312 -14.53 -11.30 -8.29
N SER A 313 -13.94 -11.98 -7.30
CA SER A 313 -12.74 -12.81 -7.44
C SER A 313 -13.00 -14.25 -7.87
N GLU A 314 -14.20 -14.66 -8.27
CA GLU A 314 -14.45 -16.04 -8.76
C GLU A 314 -13.64 -16.36 -10.04
N THR A 315 -13.10 -15.33 -10.71
CA THR A 315 -12.06 -15.46 -11.74
C THR A 315 -10.69 -15.89 -11.19
N TRP A 316 -10.36 -15.60 -9.92
CA TRP A 316 -9.16 -16.05 -9.21
C TRP A 316 -9.28 -17.50 -8.71
N THR A 317 -10.41 -17.90 -8.12
CA THR A 317 -10.63 -19.29 -7.66
C THR A 317 -10.70 -20.29 -8.82
N ALA A 318 -11.12 -19.87 -10.01
CA ALA A 318 -11.09 -20.69 -11.23
C ALA A 318 -9.67 -21.14 -11.66
N LYS A 319 -8.60 -20.47 -11.18
CA LYS A 319 -7.20 -20.87 -11.43
C LYS A 319 -6.66 -21.94 -10.46
N GLY A 320 -7.50 -22.53 -9.59
CA GLY A 320 -7.10 -23.65 -8.73
C GLY A 320 -5.88 -23.32 -7.86
N LEU A 321 -5.91 -22.19 -7.14
CA LEU A 321 -4.80 -21.65 -6.34
C LEU A 321 -4.38 -22.52 -5.14
N GLU A 322 -5.21 -23.48 -4.73
CA GLU A 322 -4.90 -24.38 -3.62
C GLU A 322 -3.88 -25.44 -4.07
N ARG A 323 -2.75 -25.54 -3.35
CA ARG A 323 -1.71 -26.55 -3.54
C ARG A 323 -0.90 -26.45 -4.84
N ARG A 324 -0.93 -25.31 -5.54
CA ARG A 324 -0.03 -25.08 -6.70
C ARG A 324 1.44 -25.07 -6.30
N GLY A 325 1.75 -24.89 -5.02
CA GLY A 325 3.08 -25.11 -4.47
C GLY A 325 3.64 -26.50 -4.79
N GLN A 326 2.80 -27.52 -5.08
CA GLN A 326 3.27 -28.84 -5.55
C GLN A 326 4.04 -28.78 -6.88
N LEU A 327 3.86 -27.72 -7.67
CA LEU A 327 4.62 -27.48 -8.90
C LEU A 327 6.08 -27.05 -8.61
N VAL A 328 6.38 -26.61 -7.39
CA VAL A 328 7.73 -26.18 -6.99
C VAL A 328 8.60 -27.42 -6.78
N SER A 329 9.70 -27.50 -7.53
CA SER A 329 10.63 -28.63 -7.48
C SER A 329 11.30 -28.80 -6.11
N SER A 330 11.80 -30.01 -5.84
CA SER A 330 12.44 -30.34 -4.57
C SER A 330 13.69 -29.51 -4.30
N SER A 331 14.47 -29.17 -5.34
CA SER A 331 15.66 -28.32 -5.23
C SER A 331 15.32 -26.90 -4.74
N ILE A 332 14.28 -26.28 -5.31
CA ILE A 332 13.79 -24.96 -4.92
C ILE A 332 13.23 -25.00 -3.49
N ARG A 333 12.47 -26.05 -3.15
CA ARG A 333 11.96 -26.27 -1.79
C ARG A 333 13.08 -26.36 -0.76
N GLN A 334 14.09 -27.20 -1.01
CA GLN A 334 15.24 -27.35 -0.13
C GLN A 334 15.98 -26.04 0.07
N ARG A 335 16.13 -25.23 -0.98
CA ARG A 335 16.77 -23.91 -0.88
C ARG A 335 15.99 -22.95 0.02
N ALA A 336 14.67 -22.87 -0.16
CA ALA A 336 13.81 -22.04 0.70
C ALA A 336 13.84 -22.51 2.16
N LEU A 337 13.72 -23.82 2.39
CA LEU A 337 13.79 -24.42 3.73
C LEU A 337 15.14 -24.14 4.40
N ALA A 338 16.26 -24.27 3.68
CA ALA A 338 17.58 -23.96 4.20
C ALA A 338 17.77 -22.49 4.59
N ILE A 339 17.00 -21.57 3.99
CA ILE A 339 16.95 -20.17 4.41
C ILE A 339 16.10 -20.03 5.68
N PHE A 340 14.89 -20.60 5.70
CA PHE A 340 13.98 -20.52 6.85
C PHE A 340 14.56 -21.15 8.12
N GLU A 341 15.31 -22.26 7.99
CA GLU A 341 15.99 -22.91 9.11
C GLU A 341 16.91 -21.96 9.88
N ARG A 342 17.55 -21.01 9.17
CA ARG A 342 18.44 -20.01 9.80
C ARG A 342 17.70 -19.05 10.73
N TYR A 343 16.38 -18.94 10.58
CA TYR A 343 15.49 -18.08 11.36
C TYR A 343 14.57 -18.88 12.30
N ALA A 344 14.60 -20.21 12.27
CA ALA A 344 13.68 -21.06 13.03
C ALA A 344 13.83 -20.91 14.56
N GLY A 345 15.00 -20.47 15.03
CA GLY A 345 15.22 -20.12 16.44
C GLY A 345 14.66 -18.76 16.87
N ASP A 346 14.30 -17.91 15.90
CA ASP A 346 13.87 -16.53 16.13
C ASP A 346 12.36 -16.32 16.00
N ALA A 347 11.66 -17.21 15.28
CA ALA A 347 10.27 -17.06 14.88
C ALA A 347 9.63 -18.41 14.52
N ASP A 348 8.30 -18.50 14.67
CA ASP A 348 7.52 -19.61 14.11
C ASP A 348 7.25 -19.35 12.63
N LEU A 349 7.88 -20.15 11.76
CA LEU A 349 7.77 -20.05 10.31
C LEU A 349 6.93 -21.17 9.68
N LYS A 350 6.24 -22.00 10.47
CA LYS A 350 5.48 -23.17 9.98
C LYS A 350 4.43 -22.81 8.94
N CYS A 351 3.79 -21.65 9.11
CA CYS A 351 2.80 -21.15 8.15
C CYS A 351 3.38 -20.89 6.75
N LEU A 352 4.70 -20.72 6.60
CA LEU A 352 5.35 -20.57 5.30
C LEU A 352 5.56 -21.90 4.59
N ILE A 353 5.68 -23.00 5.33
CA ILE A 353 6.05 -24.30 4.78
C ILE A 353 4.86 -25.25 4.67
N GLY A 354 3.73 -24.92 5.30
CA GLY A 354 2.48 -25.69 5.22
C GLY A 354 2.40 -26.82 6.24
N GLU A 355 2.99 -26.61 7.41
CA GLU A 355 2.95 -27.51 8.57
C GLU A 355 1.99 -27.05 9.65
#